data_AF-X1PK08-F1
#
_entry.id   AF-X1PK08-F1
#
_cell.length_a   1.000
_cell.length_b   1.000
_cell.length_c   1.000
_cell.angle_alpha   90.00
_cell.angle_beta   90.00
_cell.angle_gamma   90.00
#
_symmetry.space_group_name_H-M   'P 1'
#
loop_
_entity.id
_entity.type
_entity.pdbx_description
1 polymer ?
#
loop_
_entity_poly.entity_id
_entity_poly.type
_entity_poly.pdbx_seq_one_letter_code
_entity_poly.pdbx_strand_id
1 'polypeptide(L)' 'CSKCAMAARIKAKDILKAKEKYPDAEVVTYINSSSEVKAVSDVICTSANAVKLVKSMKSTRI' A
#
# COMPACT_ATOMS: atom_id res chain seq x y z
N CYS A 1 1.23 18.93 12.75
CA CYS A 1 2.25 18.28 11.90
C CYS A 1 2.21 16.78 12.18
N SER A 2 1.26 16.06 11.60
CA SER A 2 0.92 14.68 12.01
C SER A 2 1.22 13.70 10.89
N LYS A 3 2.47 13.68 10.41
CA LYS A 3 2.96 12.53 9.65
C LYS A 3 3.27 11.43 10.65
N CYS A 4 2.34 10.50 10.79
CA CYS A 4 2.49 9.31 11.61
C CYS A 4 3.83 8.64 11.26
N ALA A 5 4.74 8.50 12.24
CA ALA A 5 6.12 8.03 12.02
C ALA A 5 6.21 6.67 11.31
N MET A 6 5.14 5.87 11.38
CA MET A 6 5.01 4.58 10.70
C MET A 6 4.91 4.71 9.17
N ALA A 7 4.21 5.74 8.67
CA ALA A 7 4.00 5.95 7.24
C ALA A 7 5.22 6.56 6.52
N ALA A 8 6.15 7.16 7.29
CA ALA A 8 7.38 7.74 6.75
C ALA A 8 8.47 6.69 6.46
N ARG A 9 8.29 5.44 6.91
CA ARG A 9 9.31 4.39 6.78
C ARG A 9 9.28 3.65 5.44
N ILE A 10 8.15 3.68 4.74
CA ILE A 10 7.98 2.98 3.47
C ILE A 10 8.29 3.95 2.31
N LYS A 11 9.20 3.57 1.40
CA LYS A 11 9.53 4.35 0.20
C LYS A 11 8.96 3.66 -1.03
N ALA A 12 8.69 4.43 -2.08
CA ALA A 12 8.23 3.89 -3.36
C ALA A 12 9.19 2.81 -3.92
N LYS A 13 10.50 2.96 -3.67
CA LYS A 13 11.51 1.97 -4.04
C LYS A 13 11.34 0.60 -3.37
N ASP A 14 10.88 0.56 -2.12
CA ASP A 14 10.65 -0.70 -1.41
C ASP A 14 9.43 -1.43 -2.00
N ILE A 15 8.41 -0.68 -2.40
CA ILE A 15 7.22 -1.22 -3.08
C ILE A 15 7.60 -1.77 -4.45
N LEU A 16 8.38 -1.04 -5.24
CA LEU A 16 8.84 -1.49 -6.56
C LEU A 16 9.62 -2.82 -6.45
N LYS A 17 10.55 -2.92 -5.49
CA LYS A 17 11.28 -4.18 -5.23
C LYS A 17 10.34 -5.32 -4.79
N ALA A 18 9.30 -5.01 -4.02
CA ALA A 18 8.31 -5.99 -3.61
C ALA A 18 7.47 -6.46 -4.81
N LYS A 19 7.08 -5.56 -5.74
CA LYS A 19 6.38 -5.92 -6.98
C LYS A 19 7.26 -6.77 -7.90
N GLU A 20 8.57 -6.51 -7.97
CA GLU A 20 9.50 -7.38 -8.72
C GLU A 20 9.58 -8.79 -8.11
N LYS A 21 9.56 -8.89 -6.78
CA LYS A 21 9.62 -10.18 -6.08
C LYS A 21 8.29 -10.93 -6.09
N TYR A 22 7.18 -10.20 -6.16
CA TYR A 22 5.82 -10.72 -6.13
C TYR A 22 4.95 -10.00 -7.18
N PRO A 23 5.07 -10.36 -8.46
CA PRO A 23 4.33 -9.70 -9.54
C PRO A 23 2.81 -9.95 -9.48
N ASP A 24 2.38 -10.98 -8.74
CA ASP A 24 0.98 -11.37 -8.55
C ASP A 24 0.36 -10.76 -7.29
N ALA A 25 1.10 -9.96 -6.51
CA ALA A 25 0.62 -9.34 -5.29
C ALA A 25 0.10 -7.91 -5.55
N GLU A 26 -1.12 -7.62 -5.10
CA GLU A 26 -1.69 -6.28 -5.15
C GLU A 26 -1.13 -5.40 -4.03
N VAL A 27 -0.65 -4.20 -4.37
CA VAL A 27 -0.07 -3.29 -3.36
C VAL A 27 -1.17 -2.40 -2.78
N VAL A 28 -1.46 -2.61 -1.49
CA VAL A 28 -2.39 -1.77 -0.74
C VAL A 28 -1.64 -0.80 0.15
N THR A 29 -1.93 0.49 0.02
CA THR A 29 -1.26 1.54 0.77
C THR A 29 -2.21 2.38 1.59
N TYR A 30 -1.82 2.68 2.81
CA TYR A 30 -2.62 3.51 3.70
C TYR A 30 -2.63 4.97 3.26
N ILE A 31 -3.79 5.62 3.37
CA ILE A 31 -4.00 7.00 2.90
C ILE A 31 -3.07 8.04 3.56
N ASN A 32 -2.52 7.74 4.75
CA ASN A 32 -1.57 8.63 5.42
C ASN A 32 -0.11 8.48 4.94
N SER A 33 0.12 7.74 3.87
CA SER A 33 1.45 7.56 3.25
C SER A 33 1.82 8.70 2.30
N SER A 34 3.11 8.81 1.97
CA SER A 34 3.64 9.79 1.01
C SER A 34 3.00 9.63 -0.38
N SER A 35 2.84 10.74 -1.10
CA SER A 35 2.25 10.74 -2.45
C SER A 35 3.02 9.86 -3.44
N GLU A 36 4.34 9.79 -3.31
CA GLU A 36 5.20 8.90 -4.13
C GLU A 36 4.84 7.43 -3.93
N VAL A 37 4.55 7.03 -2.70
CA VAL A 37 4.12 5.68 -2.36
C VAL A 37 2.72 5.42 -2.92
N LYS A 38 1.81 6.39 -2.80
CA LYS A 38 0.48 6.27 -3.41
C LYS A 38 0.50 6.14 -4.93
N ALA A 39 1.46 6.77 -5.60
CA ALA A 39 1.57 6.73 -7.06
C ALA A 39 1.98 5.36 -7.60
N VAL A 40 2.68 4.55 -6.80
CA VAL A 40 3.12 3.20 -7.18
C VAL A 40 2.21 2.09 -6.64
N SER A 41 1.24 2.44 -5.81
CA SER A 41 0.30 1.51 -5.19
C SER A 41 -0.96 1.35 -6.02
N ASP A 42 -1.50 0.14 -6.06
CA ASP A 42 -2.68 -0.19 -6.85
C ASP A 42 -3.96 0.29 -6.14
N VAL A 43 -4.01 0.18 -4.81
CA VAL A 43 -5.18 0.57 -4.00
C VAL A 43 -4.77 1.40 -2.79
N ILE A 44 -5.55 2.45 -2.51
CA ILE A 44 -5.44 3.24 -1.29
C ILE A 44 -6.50 2.82 -0.28
N CYS A 45 -6.08 2.47 0.93
CA CYS A 45 -6.96 2.08 2.01
C CYS A 45 -6.95 3.07 3.19
N THR A 46 -8.02 3.04 3.97
CA THR A 46 -8.17 3.75 5.25
C THR A 46 -8.48 2.73 6.34
N SER A 47 -8.34 3.08 7.63
CA SER A 47 -8.59 2.15 8.75
C SER A 47 -10.00 1.58 8.71
N ALA A 48 -10.96 2.39 8.28
CA ALA A 48 -12.36 1.99 8.18
C ALA A 48 -12.65 1.06 6.99
N ASN A 49 -11.84 1.09 5.93
CA ASN A 49 -12.11 0.37 4.68
C ASN A 49 -11.07 -0.71 4.33
N ALA A 50 -9.96 -0.80 5.07
CA ALA A 50 -8.88 -1.75 4.79
C ALA A 50 -9.38 -3.20 4.75
N VAL A 51 -10.19 -3.61 5.73
CA VAL A 51 -10.73 -4.97 5.80
C VAL A 51 -11.69 -5.28 4.64
N LYS A 52 -12.51 -4.30 4.22
CA LYS A 52 -13.46 -4.49 3.12
C LYS A 52 -12.73 -4.57 1.77
N LEU A 53 -11.74 -3.72 1.55
CA LEU A 53 -10.91 -3.74 0.35
C LEU A 53 -10.16 -5.07 0.25
N VAL A 54 -9.46 -5.48 1.31
CA VAL A 54 -8.73 -6.76 1.35
C VAL A 54 -9.63 -7.96 1.05
N LYS A 55 -10.87 -7.97 1.57
CA LYS A 55 -11.84 -9.03 1.26
C LYS A 55 -12.40 -8.99 -0.16
N SER A 56 -12.39 -7.83 -0.81
CA SER A 56 -12.90 -7.63 -2.16
C SER A 56 -11.83 -7.78 -3.25
N MET A 57 -10.55 -7.73 -2.88
CA MET A 57 -9.46 -7.97 -3.81
C MET A 57 -9.40 -9.44 -4.22
N LYS A 58 -9.07 -9.67 -5.48
CA LYS A 58 -9.02 -11.01 -6.08
C LYS A 58 -7.62 -11.64 -5.98
N SER A 59 -6.60 -10.85 -5.62
CA SER A 59 -5.25 -11.37 -5.42
C SER A 59 -5.18 -12.34 -4.26
N THR A 60 -4.49 -13.45 -4.49
CA THR A 60 -4.18 -14.45 -3.46
C THR A 60 -3.20 -13.91 -2.41
N ARG A 61 -2.49 -12.83 -2.72
CA ARG A 61 -1.43 -12.26 -1.88
C ARG A 61 -1.49 -10.72 -1.87
N ILE A 62 -1.34 -10.15 -0.67
CA ILE A 62 -1.47 -8.72 -0.36
C ILE A 62 -0.40 -8.33 0.67
#